data_AF-A0A7S3FAB6-F1
#
_entry.id   AF-A0A7S3FAB6-F1
#
_cell.length_a   1.000
_cell.length_b   1.000
_cell.length_c   1.000
_cell.angle_alpha   90.00
_cell.angle_beta   90.00
_cell.angle_gamma   90.00
#
_symmetry.space_group_name_H-M   'P 1'
#
loop_
_entity.id
_entity.type
_entity.pdbx_description
1 polymer ?
#
loop_
_entity_poly.entity_id
_entity_poly.type
_entity_poly.pdbx_seq_one_letter_code
_entity_poly.pdbx_strand_id
1 'polypeptide(L)'
;MRAVIGDPADAATAAEASALVSVLAAEPESLPPLVHLMYGGKGDFPFCRPQAAQLRRLLTQSQGGPRVEVLELAGAGHFQTHYELADEGSAWHAALRDVLNGSLALP
;
A
#
# COMPACT_ATOMS: atom_id res chain seq x y z
N MET A 1 -5.52 -21.87 19.67
CA MET A 1 -5.56 -20.63 18.87
C MET A 1 -6.08 -21.00 17.49
N ARG A 2 -7.19 -20.41 17.01
CA ARG A 2 -7.80 -20.71 15.71
C ARG A 2 -7.83 -19.43 14.89
N ALA A 3 -7.12 -19.40 13.76
CA ALA A 3 -7.30 -18.35 12.76
C ALA A 3 -8.66 -18.60 12.08
N VAL A 4 -9.56 -17.63 12.17
CA VAL A 4 -10.79 -17.61 11.39
C VAL A 4 -10.51 -16.72 10.19
N ILE A 5 -10.38 -17.32 9.02
CA ILE A 5 -10.47 -16.60 7.76
C ILE A 5 -11.96 -16.32 7.60
N GLY A 6 -12.38 -15.08 7.88
CA GLY A 6 -13.71 -14.62 7.48
C GLY A 6 -13.84 -14.68 5.96
N ASP A 7 -15.07 -14.57 5.43
CA ASP A 7 -15.26 -14.37 3.99
C ASP A 7 -14.27 -13.33 3.49
N PRO A 8 -13.64 -13.51 2.31
CA PRO A 8 -12.73 -12.51 1.80
C PRO A 8 -13.54 -11.21 1.70
N ALA A 9 -13.26 -10.29 2.63
CA ALA A 9 -13.82 -8.96 2.58
C ALA A 9 -13.53 -8.47 1.17
N ASP A 10 -14.57 -8.05 0.44
CA ASP A 10 -14.34 -7.47 -0.86
C ASP A 10 -13.34 -6.31 -0.70
N ALA A 11 -12.61 -6.01 -1.77
CA ALA A 11 -11.52 -5.04 -1.71
C ALA A 11 -11.97 -3.67 -1.18
N ALA A 12 -13.26 -3.33 -1.33
CA ALA A 12 -13.84 -2.11 -0.80
C ALA A 12 -13.96 -2.15 0.72
N THR A 13 -14.61 -3.18 1.25
CA THR A 13 -14.76 -3.41 2.69
C THR A 13 -13.40 -3.49 3.38
N ALA A 14 -12.43 -4.19 2.76
CA ALA A 14 -11.07 -4.30 3.27
C ALA A 14 -10.31 -2.95 3.25
N ALA A 15 -10.56 -2.10 2.26
CA ALA A 15 -9.96 -0.77 2.20
C ALA A 15 -10.60 0.19 3.20
N GLU A 16 -11.92 0.14 3.39
CA GLU A 16 -12.65 0.96 4.38
C GLU A 16 -12.26 0.60 5.82
N ALA A 17 -11.96 -0.67 6.09
CA ALA A 17 -11.45 -1.12 7.38
C ALA A 17 -9.98 -0.71 7.66
N SER A 18 -9.30 -0.04 6.72
CA SER A 18 -7.92 0.40 6.88
C SER A 18 -7.80 1.43 8.01
N ALA A 19 -6.80 1.25 8.88
CA ALA A 19 -6.48 2.22 9.93
C ALA A 19 -6.21 3.62 9.35
N LEU A 20 -5.65 3.72 8.13
CA LEU A 20 -5.41 5.00 7.47
C LEU A 20 -6.71 5.74 7.14
N VAL A 21 -7.78 5.02 6.80
CA VAL A 21 -9.10 5.61 6.53
C VAL A 21 -9.71 6.13 7.83
N SER A 22 -9.58 5.36 8.92
CA SER A 22 -10.02 5.81 10.25
C SER A 22 -9.29 7.06 10.72
N VAL A 23 -7.97 7.12 10.53
CA VAL A 23 -7.16 8.29 10.88
C VAL A 23 -7.52 9.49 10.01
N LEU A 24 -7.68 9.31 8.70
CA LEU A 24 -8.11 10.38 7.78
C LEU A 24 -9.43 11.02 8.20
N ALA A 25 -10.38 10.22 8.71
CA ALA A 25 -11.69 10.70 9.13
C ALA A 25 -11.66 11.42 10.49
N ALA A 26 -10.78 11.02 11.41
CA ALA A 26 -10.71 11.55 12.76
C ALA A 26 -9.74 12.74 12.90
N GLU A 27 -8.52 12.59 12.35
CA GLU A 27 -7.37 13.47 12.56
C GLU A 27 -6.51 13.52 11.28
N PRO A 28 -7.02 14.11 10.18
CA PRO A 28 -6.35 14.09 8.87
C PRO A 28 -4.94 14.68 8.89
N GLU A 29 -4.67 15.66 9.74
CA GLU A 29 -3.37 16.30 9.94
C GLU A 29 -2.32 15.38 10.58
N SER A 30 -2.74 14.27 11.21
CA SER A 30 -1.85 13.28 11.79
C SER A 30 -1.28 12.30 10.75
N LEU A 31 -1.86 12.27 9.54
CA LEU A 31 -1.33 11.44 8.47
C LEU A 31 0.02 11.98 7.98
N PRO A 32 0.97 11.08 7.67
CA PRO A 32 2.21 11.50 7.03
C PRO A 32 1.88 12.13 5.67
N PRO A 33 2.67 13.11 5.19
CA PRO A 33 2.42 13.76 3.90
C PRO A 33 2.51 12.81 2.70
N LEU A 34 3.12 11.63 2.89
CA LEU A 34 3.32 10.60 1.88
C LEU A 34 2.95 9.23 2.44
N VAL A 35 2.17 8.46 1.68
CA VAL A 35 1.81 7.07 1.95
C VAL A 35 2.19 6.21 0.75
N HIS A 36 2.99 5.16 0.96
CA HIS A 36 3.27 4.13 -0.03
C HIS A 36 2.38 2.90 0.24
N LEU A 37 1.55 2.55 -0.74
CA LEU A 37 0.79 1.32 -0.75
C LEU A 37 1.49 0.31 -1.65
N MET A 38 1.81 -0.86 -1.12
CA MET A 38 2.62 -1.84 -1.82
C MET A 38 1.88 -3.17 -1.96
N TYR A 39 2.08 -3.83 -3.10
CA TYR A 39 1.62 -5.19 -3.33
C TYR A 39 2.55 -5.92 -4.33
N GLY A 40 2.49 -7.25 -4.36
CA GLY A 40 3.25 -8.09 -5.28
C GLY A 40 2.57 -8.27 -6.63
N GLY A 41 3.34 -8.30 -7.72
CA GLY A 41 2.79 -8.48 -9.06
C GLY A 41 2.54 -9.96 -9.45
N LYS A 42 3.33 -10.90 -8.94
CA LYS A 42 3.31 -12.32 -9.37
C LYS A 42 2.91 -13.24 -8.22
N GLY A 43 1.71 -13.81 -8.27
CA GLY A 43 1.25 -14.75 -7.24
C GLY A 43 0.94 -14.07 -5.90
N ASP A 44 0.66 -12.77 -5.93
CA ASP A 44 0.03 -12.08 -4.81
C ASP A 44 -1.48 -12.40 -4.77
N PHE A 45 -2.12 -12.09 -3.65
CA PHE A 45 -3.54 -12.35 -3.50
C PHE A 45 -4.36 -11.47 -4.46
N PRO A 46 -5.44 -12.02 -5.04
CA PRO A 46 -6.22 -11.32 -6.08
C PRO A 46 -6.89 -10.03 -5.58
N PHE A 47 -6.97 -9.83 -4.26
CA PHE A 47 -7.55 -8.64 -3.64
C PHE A 47 -6.52 -7.54 -3.33
N CYS A 48 -5.21 -7.80 -3.34
CA CYS A 48 -4.21 -6.81 -2.94
C CYS A 48 -4.17 -5.60 -3.88
N ARG A 49 -4.16 -5.83 -5.19
CA ARG A 49 -4.22 -4.76 -6.21
C ARG A 49 -5.51 -3.92 -6.12
N PRO A 50 -6.73 -4.51 -6.13
CA PRO A 50 -7.95 -3.71 -6.03
C PRO A 50 -8.07 -3.01 -4.67
N GLN A 51 -7.58 -3.61 -3.58
CA GLN A 51 -7.57 -2.97 -2.26
C GLN A 51 -6.64 -1.74 -2.25
N ALA A 52 -5.42 -1.85 -2.80
CA ALA A 52 -4.50 -0.72 -2.91
C ALA A 52 -5.09 0.42 -3.77
N ALA A 53 -5.76 0.09 -4.87
CA ALA A 53 -6.44 1.08 -5.71
C ALA A 53 -7.59 1.79 -4.97
N GLN A 54 -8.42 1.05 -4.24
CA GLN A 54 -9.52 1.62 -3.47
C GLN A 54 -9.01 2.47 -2.30
N LEU A 55 -8.00 2.01 -1.58
CA LEU A 55 -7.41 2.77 -0.47
C LEU A 55 -6.76 4.07 -0.96
N ARG A 56 -6.06 4.04 -2.10
CA ARG A 56 -5.56 5.27 -2.76
C ARG A 56 -6.69 6.24 -3.04
N ARG A 57 -7.81 5.76 -3.60
CA ARG A 57 -8.97 6.62 -3.89
C ARG A 57 -9.51 7.27 -2.63
N LEU A 58 -9.71 6.52 -1.56
CA LEU A 58 -10.23 7.04 -0.29
C LEU A 58 -9.29 8.11 0.31
N LEU A 59 -7.98 7.86 0.30
CA LEU A 59 -6.99 8.76 0.88
C LEU A 59 -6.79 10.05 0.06
N THR A 60 -6.91 9.98 -1.27
CA THR A 60 -6.69 11.14 -2.16
C THR A 60 -7.92 12.00 -2.39
N GLN A 61 -9.12 11.49 -2.09
CA GLN A 61 -10.37 12.26 -2.19
C GLN A 61 -10.56 13.28 -1.07
N SER A 62 -9.82 13.15 0.03
CA SER A 62 -9.92 14.06 1.17
C SER A 62 -9.09 15.31 0.98
N GLN A 63 -9.68 16.47 1.25
CA GLN A 63 -8.98 17.76 1.22
C GLN A 63 -7.89 17.77 2.30
N GLY A 64 -6.62 17.94 1.89
CA GLY A 64 -5.47 17.83 2.80
C GLY A 64 -5.01 16.40 3.07
N GLY A 65 -5.54 15.41 2.35
CA GLY A 65 -5.07 14.03 2.41
C GLY A 65 -3.62 13.86 1.90
N PRO A 66 -2.97 12.73 2.23
CA PRO A 66 -1.58 12.49 1.86
C PRO A 66 -1.41 12.32 0.35
N ARG A 67 -0.21 12.59 -0.15
CA ARG A 67 0.20 12.05 -1.45
C ARG A 67 0.26 10.53 -1.31
N VAL A 68 -0.44 9.81 -2.20
CA VAL A 68 -0.44 8.34 -2.17
C VAL A 68 0.21 7.80 -3.43
N GLU A 69 1.17 6.91 -3.23
CA GLU A 69 1.85 6.18 -4.28
C GLU A 69 1.55 4.70 -4.16
N VAL A 70 1.27 4.06 -5.29
CA VAL A 70 0.99 2.63 -5.36
C VAL A 70 2.14 1.97 -6.09
N LEU A 71 2.80 1.04 -5.42
CA LEU A 71 3.99 0.35 -5.90
C LEU A 71 3.66 -1.14 -6.08
N GLU A 72 3.78 -1.61 -7.32
CA GLU A 72 3.71 -3.04 -7.63
C GLU A 72 5.12 -3.63 -7.70
N LEU A 73 5.36 -4.68 -6.92
CA LEU A 73 6.61 -5.43 -6.92
C LEU A 73 6.55 -6.50 -8.00
N ALA A 74 6.93 -6.12 -9.21
CA ALA A 74 6.96 -7.04 -10.34
C ALA A 74 7.80 -8.29 -10.02
N GLY A 75 7.20 -9.47 -10.21
CA GLY A 75 7.88 -10.74 -9.97
C GLY A 75 7.83 -11.27 -8.54
N ALA A 76 7.37 -10.48 -7.56
CA ALA A 76 7.19 -10.92 -6.18
C ALA A 76 5.75 -11.36 -5.90
N GLY A 77 5.58 -12.42 -5.10
CA GLY A 77 4.30 -12.80 -4.48
C GLY A 77 4.11 -12.15 -3.11
N HIS A 78 2.94 -12.33 -2.50
CA HIS A 78 2.55 -11.64 -1.25
C HIS A 78 3.65 -11.67 -0.18
N PHE A 79 4.05 -12.86 0.23
CA PHE A 79 5.06 -13.04 1.27
C PHE A 79 6.46 -12.62 0.83
N GLN A 80 6.75 -12.70 -0.48
CA GLN A 80 8.03 -12.27 -1.01
C GLN A 80 8.22 -10.76 -0.86
N THR A 81 7.16 -9.96 -0.96
CA THR A 81 7.25 -8.50 -0.76
C THR A 81 7.84 -8.13 0.60
N HIS A 82 7.58 -8.91 1.65
CA HIS A 82 8.15 -8.67 2.98
C HIS A 82 9.66 -8.90 3.02
N TYR A 83 10.15 -9.92 2.31
CA TYR A 83 11.60 -10.20 2.24
C TYR A 83 12.33 -9.17 1.37
N GLU A 84 11.76 -8.80 0.23
CA GLU A 84 12.34 -7.79 -0.68
C GLU A 84 12.42 -6.41 0.00
N LEU A 85 11.45 -6.04 0.84
CA LEU A 85 11.48 -4.80 1.62
C LEU A 85 12.54 -4.84 2.74
N ALA A 86 12.72 -5.99 3.39
CA ALA A 86 13.70 -6.16 4.46
C ALA A 86 15.15 -6.25 3.96
N ASP A 87 15.36 -6.68 2.72
CA ASP A 87 16.68 -6.78 2.11
C ASP A 87 17.12 -5.42 1.53
N GLU A 88 18.06 -4.76 2.21
CA GLU A 88 18.65 -3.47 1.76
C GLU A 88 19.39 -3.56 0.42
N GLY A 89 19.79 -4.77 -0.01
CA GLY A 89 20.43 -5.04 -1.29
C GLY A 89 19.44 -5.32 -2.42
N SER A 90 18.14 -5.41 -2.14
CA SER A 90 17.15 -5.74 -3.16
C SER A 90 16.97 -4.59 -4.16
N ALA A 91 16.65 -4.95 -5.40
CA ALA A 91 16.29 -3.96 -6.43
C ALA A 91 15.08 -3.11 -6.00
N TRP A 92 14.24 -3.65 -5.12
CA TRP A 92 13.07 -2.95 -4.63
C TRP A 92 13.41 -1.92 -3.55
N HIS A 93 14.29 -2.26 -2.60
CA HIS A 93 14.75 -1.31 -1.60
C HIS A 93 15.48 -0.13 -2.27
N ALA A 94 16.26 -0.40 -3.33
CA ALA A 94 16.86 0.64 -4.15
C ALA A 94 15.79 1.54 -4.81
N ALA A 95 14.77 0.96 -5.45
CA ALA A 95 13.68 1.72 -6.06
C ALA A 95 12.89 2.57 -5.06
N LEU A 96 12.58 2.03 -3.86
CA LEU A 96 11.95 2.80 -2.79
C LEU A 96 12.81 3.99 -2.37
N ARG A 97 14.12 3.77 -2.20
CA ARG A 97 15.06 4.83 -1.83
C ARG A 97 15.12 5.94 -2.87
N ASP A 98 15.10 5.60 -4.15
CA ASP A 98 15.11 6.58 -5.25
C ASP A 98 13.82 7.41 -5.29
N VAL A 99 12.67 6.78 -5.03
CA VAL A 99 11.38 7.47 -4.88
C VAL A 99 11.38 8.42 -3.68
N LEU A 100 11.83 7.95 -2.51
CA LEU A 100 11.88 8.74 -1.28
C LEU A 100 12.87 9.92 -1.40
N ASN A 101 13.97 9.74 -2.13
CA ASN A 101 14.96 10.79 -2.40
C ASN A 101 14.57 11.72 -3.56
N GLY A 102 13.36 11.57 -4.12
CA GLY A 102 12.81 12.45 -5.14
C GLY A 102 13.38 12.28 -6.55
N SER A 103 14.07 11.16 -6.84
CA SER A 103 14.76 10.94 -8.11
C SER A 103 13.94 10.15 -9.15
N LEU A 104 12.84 9.50 -8.74
CA LEU A 104 11.88 8.93 -9.68
C LEU A 104 10.77 9.93 -9.96
N ALA A 105 10.99 10.76 -10.99
CA ALA A 105 9.90 11.25 -11.81
C ALA A 105 9.21 10.00 -12.40
N LEU A 106 8.12 9.56 -11.77
CA LEU A 106 7.22 8.61 -12.41
C LEU A 106 6.74 9.26 -13.73
N PRO A 107 6.73 8.51 -14.84
CA PRO A 107 6.34 9.03 -16.16
C PRO A 107 4.93 9.64 -16.17
#